data_AF-A0A150FZL7-F1
#
_entry.id   AF-A0A150FZL7-F1
#
_cell.length_a   1.000
_cell.length_b   1.000
_cell.length_c   1.000
_cell.angle_alpha   90.00
_cell.angle_beta   90.00
_cell.angle_gamma   90.00
#
_symmetry.space_group_name_H-M   'P 1'
#
loop_
_entity.id
_entity.type
_entity.pdbx_description
1 polymer ?
#
loop_
_entity_poly.entity_id
_entity_poly.type
_entity_poly.pdbx_seq_one_letter_code
_entity_poly.pdbx_strand_id
1 'polypeptide(L)' 'MLIYGDNQGAQALVRNPIIQQRSKHIDVLHHFVRERTERGEVKFADVETARMLADALTKPVPQQKLVFCCEGMGVI' A
#
# COMPACT_ATOMS: atom_id res chain seq x y z
N MET A 1 1.74 -10.43 -8.72
CA MET A 1 2.22 -9.03 -8.63
C MET A 1 2.51 -8.68 -7.18
N LEU A 2 3.65 -8.09 -6.86
CA LEU A 2 3.99 -7.67 -5.50
C LEU A 2 3.68 -6.17 -5.33
N ILE A 3 2.88 -5.83 -4.33
CA ILE A 3 2.53 -4.45 -3.98
C ILE A 3 3.24 -4.09 -2.68
N TYR A 4 3.94 -2.96 -2.70
CA TYR A 4 4.59 -2.40 -1.52
C TYR A 4 3.71 -1.33 -0.90
N GLY A 5 3.63 -1.34 0.44
CA GLY A 5 2.94 -0.30 1.19
C GLY A 5 3.51 -0.16 2.59
N ASP A 6 3.44 1.04 3.15
CA ASP A 6 3.92 1.36 4.50
C ASP A 6 2.81 1.26 5.57
N ASN A 7 1.55 1.10 5.14
CA ASN A 7 0.42 0.96 6.04
C ASN A 7 0.27 -0.49 6.54
N GLN A 8 0.90 -0.77 7.67
CA GLN A 8 0.81 -2.06 8.36
C GLN A 8 -0.64 -2.43 8.74
N GLY A 9 -1.50 -1.45 9.03
CA GLY A 9 -2.91 -1.69 9.31
C GLY A 9 -3.66 -2.24 8.10
N ALA A 10 -3.37 -1.71 6.91
CA ALA A 10 -3.94 -2.24 5.66
C ALA A 10 -3.47 -3.67 5.39
N GLN A 11 -2.20 -3.99 5.65
CA GLN A 11 -1.71 -5.37 5.51
C GLN A 11 -2.30 -6.32 6.54
N ALA A 12 -2.43 -5.87 7.78
CA ALA A 12 -3.07 -6.64 8.84
C ALA A 12 -4.52 -6.95 8.50
N LEU A 13 -5.25 -6.01 7.88
CA LEU A 13 -6.62 -6.24 7.41
C LEU A 13 -6.69 -7.30 6.30
N VAL A 14 -5.74 -7.31 5.37
CA VAL A 14 -5.68 -8.36 4.32
C VAL A 14 -5.39 -9.74 4.90
N ARG A 15 -4.58 -9.82 5.97
CA ARG A 15 -4.16 -11.09 6.58
C ARG A 15 -5.11 -11.60 7.67
N ASN A 16 -5.72 -10.71 8.46
CA ASN A 16 -6.48 -11.06 9.64
C ASN A 16 -7.74 -10.17 9.80
N PRO A 17 -8.90 -10.66 9.34
CA PRO A 17 -10.12 -9.86 9.15
C PRO A 17 -10.94 -9.73 10.43
N ILE A 18 -10.31 -9.53 11.60
CA ILE A 18 -11.07 -9.26 12.84
C ILE A 18 -11.64 -7.84 12.73
N ILE A 19 -12.80 -7.76 12.08
CA ILE A 19 -13.51 -6.55 11.68
C ILE A 19 -14.13 -5.91 12.92
N GLN A 20 -13.71 -4.69 13.24
CA GLN A 20 -14.59 -3.76 13.93
C GLN A 20 -15.65 -3.27 12.93
N GLN A 21 -16.92 -3.53 13.25
CA GLN A 21 -18.18 -3.37 12.48
C GLN A 21 -18.49 -2.01 11.83
N ARG A 22 -17.54 -1.10 11.58
CA ARG A 22 -17.84 0.32 11.28
C ARG A 22 -17.45 0.88 9.91
N SER A 23 -17.05 0.08 8.93
CA SER A 23 -16.57 0.65 7.65
C SER A 23 -17.07 -0.08 6.39
N LYS A 24 -18.32 0.18 5.97
CA LYS A 24 -18.90 -0.36 4.72
C LYS A 24 -18.02 -0.19 3.47
N HIS A 25 -17.28 0.92 3.35
CA HIS A 25 -16.38 1.15 2.20
C HIS A 25 -15.10 0.32 2.27
N ILE A 26 -14.65 -0.03 3.48
CA ILE A 26 -13.51 -0.92 3.68
C ILE A 26 -13.92 -2.34 3.35
N ASP A 27 -15.15 -2.77 3.66
CA ASP A 27 -15.63 -4.14 3.39
C ASP A 27 -15.55 -4.52 1.89
N VAL A 28 -15.97 -3.64 0.99
CA VAL A 28 -15.95 -3.90 -0.47
C VAL A 28 -14.51 -3.98 -1.00
N LEU A 29 -13.67 -3.01 -0.64
CA LEU A 29 -12.26 -2.98 -1.06
C LEU A 29 -11.47 -4.15 -0.44
N HIS A 30 -11.76 -4.50 0.80
CA HIS A 30 -11.19 -5.64 1.49
C HIS A 30 -11.54 -6.95 0.79
N HIS A 31 -12.81 -7.19 0.47
CA HIS A 31 -13.22 -8.39 -0.27
C HIS A 31 -12.52 -8.48 -1.62
N PHE A 32 -12.44 -7.36 -2.36
CA PHE A 32 -11.74 -7.33 -3.65
C PHE A 32 -10.25 -7.66 -3.51
N VAL A 33 -9.54 -7.01 -2.59
CA VAL A 33 -8.10 -7.23 -2.38
C VAL A 33 -7.82 -8.64 -1.89
N ARG A 34 -8.65 -9.16 -0.99
CA ARG A 34 -8.54 -10.53 -0.47
C ARG A 34 -8.74 -11.56 -1.56
N GLU A 35 -9.79 -11.44 -2.38
CA GLU A 35 -10.05 -12.39 -3.48
C GLU A 35 -8.84 -12.46 -4.44
N ARG A 36 -8.27 -11.30 -4.78
CA ARG A 36 -7.07 -11.21 -5.64
C ARG A 36 -5.83 -11.83 -4.99
N THR A 37 -5.71 -11.71 -3.67
CA THR A 37 -4.61 -12.30 -2.90
C THR A 37 -4.76 -13.81 -2.77
N GLU A 38 -5.97 -14.32 -2.50
CA GLU A 38 -6.30 -15.75 -2.45
C GLU A 38 -6.10 -16.43 -3.81
N ARG A 39 -6.43 -15.75 -4.91
CA ARG A 39 -6.12 -16.20 -6.28
C ARG A 39 -4.61 -16.16 -6.61
N GLY A 40 -3.78 -15.61 -5.73
CA GLY A 40 -2.33 -15.48 -5.93
C GLY A 40 -1.91 -14.40 -6.92
N GLU A 41 -2.86 -13.58 -7.40
CA GLU A 41 -2.61 -12.51 -8.37
C GLU A 41 -1.81 -11.37 -7.74
N VAL A 42 -2.03 -11.12 -6.45
CA VAL A 42 -1.44 -10.01 -5.70
C VAL A 42 -0.81 -10.52 -4.40
N LYS A 43 0.36 -9.99 -4.05
CA LYS A 43 1.04 -10.19 -2.76
C LYS A 43 1.37 -8.82 -2.17
N PHE A 44 1.37 -8.69 -0.85
CA PHE A 44 1.70 -7.46 -0.15
C PHE A 44 3.00 -7.60 0.64
N ALA A 45 3.87 -6.59 0.55
CA ALA A 45 5.10 -6.48 1.33
C ALA A 45 5.21 -5.11 1.99
N ASP A 46 5.62 -5.09 3.26
CA ASP A 46 5.88 -3.85 3.98
C ASP A 46 7.11 -3.13 3.40
N VAL A 47 7.02 -1.82 3.32
CA VAL A 47 8.15 -0.94 3.03
C VAL A 47 8.19 0.18 4.05
N GLU A 48 9.39 0.58 4.46
CA GLU A 48 9.55 1.75 5.33
C GLU A 48 8.99 3.00 4.64
N THR A 49 8.27 3.87 5.37
CA THR A 49 7.76 5.14 4.84
C THR A 49 8.87 5.96 4.18
N ALA A 50 10.09 5.94 4.75
CA ALA A 50 11.26 6.60 4.17
C ALA A 50 11.60 6.11 2.74
N ARG A 51 11.25 4.87 2.41
CA ARG A 51 11.49 4.22 1.10
C ARG A 51 10.25 4.14 0.22
N MET A 52 9.08 4.61 0.67
CA MET A 52 7.87 4.60 -0.15
C MET A 52 7.99 5.62 -1.28
N LEU A 53 8.15 5.13 -2.52
CA LEU A 53 8.30 5.97 -3.72
C LEU A 53 7.00 6.70 -4.08
N ALA A 54 5.85 6.09 -3.77
CA ALA A 54 4.54 6.67 -4.05
C ALA A 54 4.19 7.89 -3.17
N ASP A 55 4.99 8.20 -2.15
CA ASP A 55 4.79 9.40 -1.33
C ASP A 55 4.80 10.67 -2.20
N ALA A 56 5.67 10.73 -3.21
CA ALA A 56 5.75 11.87 -4.12
C ALA A 56 4.48 12.10 -4.95
N LEU A 57 3.67 11.06 -5.13
CA LEU A 57 2.43 11.12 -5.91
C LEU A 57 1.19 11.42 -5.05
N THR A 58 1.30 11.24 -3.73
CA THR A 58 0.15 11.27 -2.81
C THR A 58 0.24 12.40 -1.77
N LYS A 59 1.43 12.97 -1.57
CA LYS A 59 1.69 13.98 -0.53
C LYS A 59 2.66 15.05 -1.05
N PRO A 60 2.60 16.28 -0.51
CA PRO A 60 3.70 17.22 -0.64
C PRO A 60 4.90 16.70 0.18
N VAL A 61 6.03 16.43 -0.48
CA VAL A 61 7.27 15.94 0.15
C VAL A 61 8.42 16.93 -0.01
N PRO A 62 9.41 16.97 0.90
CA PRO A 62 10.61 17.78 0.73
C PRO A 62 11.36 17.43 -0.56
N GLN A 63 12.08 18.39 -1.15
CA GLN A 63 12.80 18.20 -2.41
C GLN A 63 13.70 16.97 -2.42
N GLN A 64 14.43 16.71 -1.33
CA GLN A 64 15.30 15.54 -1.21
C GLN A 64 14.52 14.21 -1.35
N LYS A 65 13.35 14.11 -0.72
CA LYS A 65 12.47 12.93 -0.83
C LYS A 65 11.83 12.85 -2.21
N LEU A 66 11.50 13.98 -2.84
CA LEU A 66 11.01 14.01 -4.21
C LEU A 66 12.03 13.44 -5.19
N VAL A 67 13.28 13.88 -5.11
CA VAL A 67 14.38 13.37 -5.97
C VAL A 67 14.55 11.87 -5.78
N PHE A 68 14.65 11.39 -4.53
CA PHE A 68 14.71 9.96 -4.22
C PHE A 68 13.56 9.18 -4.85
N CYS A 69 12.32 9.68 -4.72
CA CYS A 69 11.15 9.03 -5.31
C CYS A 69 11.21 9.00 -6.84
N CYS A 70 11.59 10.10 -7.48
CA CYS A 70 11.68 10.20 -8.93
C CYS A 70 12.80 9.33 -9.51
N GLU A 71 13.97 9.26 -8.86
CA GLU A 71 15.05 8.33 -9.21
C GLU A 71 14.57 6.88 -9.10
N GLY A 72 13.91 6.51 -7.99
CA GLY A 72 13.37 5.16 -7.81
C GLY A 72 12.24 4.80 -8.79
N MET A 73 11.56 5.79 -9.36
CA MET A 73 10.54 5.61 -10.39
C MET A 73 11.12 5.66 -11.83
N GLY A 74 12.39 6.05 -12.02
CA GLY A 74 13.00 6.22 -13.34
C GLY A 74 12.47 7.43 -14.12
N VAL A 75 12.03 8.47 -13.42
CA VAL A 75 11.49 9.72 -14.00
C VAL A 75 12.58 10.80 -14.16
N ILE A 76 13.80 10.51 -13.71
CA ILE A 76 15.01 11.34 -13.84
C ILE A 76 16.07 10.53 -14.56
#